data_AF-A0A564WRP3-F1
#
_entry.id   AF-A0A564WRP3-F1
#
_cell.length_a   1.000
_cell.length_b   1.000
_cell.length_c   1.000
_cell.angle_alpha   90.00
_cell.angle_beta   90.00
_cell.angle_gamma   90.00
#
_symmetry.space_group_name_H-M   'P 1'
#
loop_
_entity.id
_entity.type
_entity.pdbx_description
1 polymer ?
#
loop_
_entity_poly.entity_id
_entity_poly.type
_entity_poly.pdbx_seq_one_letter_code
_entity_poly.pdbx_strand_id
1 'polypeptide(L)'
;MTKEQKVEAYSMYLDGCTYQEIGDKFGISRQRVHQLLSEPLTNKRGKPKKLSESCNYEGLSRFIKNNSCNCDEIAHIIQRSMTNTYQKIVGKKQFTISEIYKILEYTSMTFEECFKLKEREEK
;
A
#
# COMPACT_ATOMS: atom_id res chain seq x y z
N MET A 1 -7.69 -19.78 -16.21
CA MET A 1 -7.35 -19.44 -17.60
C MET A 1 -5.84 -19.51 -17.76
N THR A 2 -5.37 -20.24 -18.77
CA THR A 2 -3.96 -20.24 -19.20
C THR A 2 -3.60 -18.91 -19.86
N LYS A 3 -2.32 -18.68 -20.14
CA LYS A 3 -1.86 -17.44 -20.79
C LYS A 3 -2.52 -17.24 -22.16
N GLU A 4 -2.64 -18.32 -22.92
CA GLU A 4 -3.21 -18.36 -24.27
C GLU A 4 -4.69 -17.97 -24.23
N GLN A 5 -5.46 -18.52 -23.29
CA GLN A 5 -6.86 -18.18 -23.10
C GLN A 5 -7.07 -16.70 -22.74
N LYS A 6 -6.12 -16.08 -22.01
CA LYS A 6 -6.20 -14.64 -21.70
C LYS A 6 -5.98 -13.77 -22.93
N VAL A 7 -5.03 -14.15 -23.78
CA VAL A 7 -4.75 -13.43 -25.03
C VAL A 7 -5.98 -13.50 -25.95
N GLU A 8 -6.57 -14.69 -26.07
CA GLU A 8 -7.77 -14.90 -26.88
C GLU A 8 -8.99 -14.11 -26.35
N ALA A 9 -9.22 -14.11 -25.03
CA ALA A 9 -10.28 -13.32 -24.42
C ALA A 9 -10.09 -11.81 -24.64
N TYR A 10 -8.83 -11.33 -24.66
CA TYR A 10 -8.52 -9.93 -24.93
C TYR A 10 -8.74 -9.58 -26.40
N SER A 11 -8.37 -10.45 -27.34
CA SER A 11 -8.67 -10.29 -28.76
C SER A 11 -10.17 -10.19 -29.00
N MET A 12 -10.97 -11.11 -28.45
CA MET A 12 -12.43 -11.06 -28.56
C MET A 12 -13.04 -9.76 -28.02
N TYR A 13 -12.51 -9.24 -26.92
CA TYR A 13 -12.94 -7.95 -26.40
C TYR A 13 -12.64 -6.79 -27.35
N LEU A 14 -11.46 -6.79 -27.98
CA LEU A 14 -11.10 -5.80 -29.01
C LEU A 14 -11.99 -5.92 -30.26
N ASP A 15 -12.41 -7.13 -30.60
CA ASP A 15 -13.34 -7.41 -31.69
C ASP A 15 -14.80 -7.02 -31.37
N GLY A 16 -15.06 -6.49 -30.16
CA GLY A 16 -16.36 -5.97 -29.76
C GLY A 16 -17.25 -6.97 -29.02
N CYS A 17 -16.75 -8.16 -28.69
CA CYS A 17 -17.50 -9.12 -27.87
C CYS A 17 -17.73 -8.58 -26.45
N THR A 18 -18.91 -8.85 -25.91
CA THR A 18 -19.27 -8.52 -24.54
C THR A 18 -18.56 -9.44 -23.55
N TYR A 19 -18.41 -8.97 -22.30
CA TYR A 19 -17.87 -9.80 -21.22
C TYR A 19 -18.69 -11.06 -20.93
N GLN A 20 -19.99 -11.05 -21.27
CA GLN A 20 -20.85 -12.22 -21.11
C GLN A 20 -20.50 -13.28 -22.16
N GLU A 21 -20.41 -12.91 -23.44
CA GLU A 21 -20.06 -13.82 -24.53
C GLU A 21 -18.66 -14.43 -24.36
N ILE A 22 -17.70 -13.62 -23.90
CA ILE A 22 -16.36 -14.09 -23.55
C ILE A 22 -16.45 -15.08 -22.38
N GLY A 23 -17.26 -14.77 -21.36
CA GLY A 23 -17.45 -15.64 -20.20
C GLY A 23 -18.04 -16.99 -20.57
N ASP A 24 -19.09 -16.97 -21.38
CA ASP A 24 -19.79 -18.15 -21.87
C ASP A 24 -18.86 -19.05 -22.69
N LYS A 25 -18.00 -18.46 -23.54
CA LYS A 25 -16.99 -19.22 -24.32
C LYS A 25 -15.97 -19.94 -23.44
N PHE A 26 -15.51 -19.30 -22.36
CA PHE A 26 -14.47 -19.86 -21.48
C PHE A 26 -15.03 -20.56 -20.23
N GLY A 27 -16.36 -20.66 -20.09
CA GLY A 27 -17.01 -21.26 -18.92
C GLY A 27 -16.75 -20.48 -17.62
N ILE A 28 -16.59 -19.16 -17.69
CA ILE A 28 -16.34 -18.30 -16.53
C ILE A 28 -17.37 -17.18 -16.43
N SER A 29 -17.55 -16.64 -15.22
CA SER A 29 -18.51 -15.55 -15.03
C SER A 29 -18.08 -14.27 -15.73
N ARG A 30 -19.07 -13.47 -16.16
CA ARG A 30 -18.87 -12.09 -16.65
C ARG A 30 -17.96 -11.26 -15.73
N GLN A 31 -18.15 -11.38 -14.41
CA GLN A 31 -17.34 -10.67 -13.43
C GLN A 31 -15.88 -11.10 -13.48
N ARG A 32 -15.61 -12.40 -13.66
CA ARG A 32 -14.26 -12.92 -13.81
C ARG A 32 -13.58 -12.42 -15.08
N VAL A 33 -14.32 -12.33 -16.18
CA VAL A 33 -13.84 -11.71 -17.44
C VAL A 33 -13.53 -10.23 -17.22
N HIS A 34 -14.42 -9.48 -16.56
CA HIS A 34 -14.19 -8.09 -16.26
C HIS A 34 -12.91 -7.90 -15.45
N GLN A 35 -12.67 -8.69 -14.39
CA GLN A 35 -11.42 -8.64 -13.62
C GLN A 35 -10.19 -8.94 -14.49
N LEU A 36 -10.30 -9.93 -15.37
CA LEU A 36 -9.21 -10.35 -16.26
C LEU A 36 -8.80 -9.26 -17.26
N LEU A 37 -9.77 -8.52 -17.78
CA LEU A 37 -9.58 -7.49 -18.80
C LEU A 37 -9.38 -6.08 -18.21
N SER A 38 -9.87 -5.84 -16.98
CA SER A 38 -9.66 -4.59 -16.24
C SER A 38 -8.38 -4.59 -15.42
N GLU A 39 -7.78 -5.75 -15.15
CA GLU A 39 -6.39 -5.84 -14.72
C GLU A 39 -5.52 -5.16 -15.79
N PRO A 40 -4.82 -4.06 -15.45
CA PRO A 40 -3.89 -3.49 -16.39
C PRO A 40 -2.84 -4.56 -16.74
N LEU A 41 -2.71 -4.90 -18.03
CA LEU A 41 -1.60 -5.72 -18.55
C LEU A 41 -0.21 -5.17 -18.13
N THR A 42 -0.21 -3.92 -17.66
CA THR A 42 0.87 -3.29 -16.91
C THR A 42 0.61 -3.43 -15.40
N ASN A 43 1.02 -4.54 -14.81
CA ASN A 43 1.43 -4.56 -13.39
C ASN A 43 2.71 -3.70 -13.22
N LYS A 44 2.60 -2.40 -13.49
CA LYS A 44 3.53 -1.33 -13.10
C LYS A 44 3.01 -0.56 -11.88
N ARG A 45 1.91 -0.99 -11.25
CA ARG A 45 1.75 -0.71 -9.82
C ARG A 45 2.77 -1.59 -9.11
N GLY A 46 3.99 -1.06 -8.97
CA GLY A 46 5.01 -1.69 -8.13
C GLY A 46 4.38 -2.11 -6.80
N LYS A 47 4.86 -3.22 -6.22
CA LYS A 47 4.35 -3.71 -4.93
C LYS A 47 4.14 -2.52 -3.98
N PRO A 48 2.98 -2.38 -3.32
CA PRO A 48 2.72 -1.25 -2.46
C PRO A 48 3.88 -1.15 -1.46
N LYS A 49 4.50 0.04 -1.38
CA LYS A 49 5.62 0.26 -0.47
C LYS A 49 5.21 -0.14 0.94
N LYS A 50 6.08 -0.85 1.64
CA LYS A 50 5.84 -1.15 3.06
C LYS A 50 5.78 0.15 3.86
N LEU A 51 5.10 0.12 5.02
CA LEU A 51 5.01 1.29 5.89
C LEU A 51 6.40 1.80 6.30
N SER A 52 7.31 0.89 6.66
CA SER A 52 8.70 1.22 7.00
C SER A 52 9.43 1.93 5.84
N GLU A 53 9.21 1.47 4.61
CA GLU A 53 9.82 2.07 3.41
C GLU A 53 9.25 3.46 3.11
N SER A 54 7.98 3.69 3.45
CA SER A 54 7.31 4.97 3.25
C SER A 54 7.52 5.96 4.40
N CYS A 55 7.98 5.48 5.56
CA CYS A 55 8.19 6.30 6.75
C CYS A 55 9.35 7.28 6.53
N ASN A 56 9.12 8.56 6.87
CA ASN A 56 10.07 9.65 6.68
C ASN A 56 11.12 9.77 7.82
N TYR A 57 10.92 9.02 8.90
CA TYR A 57 11.77 9.03 10.10
C TYR A 57 12.58 7.73 10.17
N GLU A 58 13.89 7.84 10.37
CA GLU A 58 14.84 6.73 10.32
C GLU A 58 14.63 5.74 11.47
N GLY A 59 14.54 6.22 12.71
CA GLY A 59 14.34 5.39 13.90
C GLY A 59 12.98 4.71 13.88
N LEU A 60 11.90 5.48 13.69
CA LEU A 60 10.55 4.93 13.60
C LEU A 60 10.42 3.91 12.45
N SER A 61 11.05 4.17 11.30
CA SER A 61 11.10 3.20 10.20
C SER A 61 11.78 1.89 10.60
N ARG A 62 12.90 1.95 11.33
CA ARG A 62 13.61 0.77 11.83
C ARG A 62 12.75 0.01 12.83
N PHE A 63 12.09 0.71 13.75
CA PHE A 63 11.18 0.13 14.72
C PHE A 63 10.02 -0.62 14.05
N ILE A 64 9.36 0.02 13.08
CA ILE A 64 8.26 -0.57 12.28
C ILE A 64 8.72 -1.87 11.60
N LYS A 65 9.91 -1.85 11.00
CA LYS A 65 10.46 -3.01 10.30
C LYS A 65 10.79 -4.17 11.25
N ASN A 66 11.42 -3.88 12.38
CA ASN A 66 11.95 -4.89 13.29
C ASN A 66 10.87 -5.53 14.16
N ASN A 67 9.84 -4.76 14.56
CA ASN A 67 8.76 -5.24 15.41
C ASN A 67 7.53 -5.71 14.61
N SER A 68 7.60 -5.73 13.28
CA SER A 68 6.44 -5.96 12.40
C SER A 68 5.24 -5.04 12.72
N CYS A 69 5.54 -3.85 13.26
CA CYS A 69 4.51 -2.92 13.68
C CYS A 69 3.80 -2.34 12.45
N ASN A 70 2.48 -2.29 12.50
CA ASN A 70 1.67 -1.78 11.40
C ASN A 70 1.09 -0.39 11.72
N CYS A 71 0.46 0.23 10.72
CA CYS A 71 -0.05 1.60 10.88
C CYS A 71 -1.22 1.67 11.89
N ASP A 72 -1.93 0.56 12.09
CA ASP A 72 -3.10 0.45 12.97
C ASP A 72 -2.68 0.50 14.43
N GLU A 73 -1.63 -0.22 14.79
CA GLU A 73 -1.05 -0.17 16.14
C GLU A 73 -0.61 1.26 16.49
N ILE A 74 0.13 1.93 15.59
CA ILE A 74 0.54 3.32 15.81
C ILE A 74 -0.67 4.25 15.92
N ALA A 75 -1.70 4.02 15.10
CA ALA A 75 -2.93 4.80 15.13
C ALA A 75 -3.68 4.64 16.46
N HIS A 76 -3.71 3.44 17.02
CA HIS A 76 -4.26 3.15 18.34
C HIS A 76 -3.48 3.86 19.46
N ILE A 77 -2.15 3.80 19.42
CA ILE A 77 -1.29 4.48 20.41
C ILE A 77 -1.57 5.97 20.44
N ILE A 78 -1.55 6.63 19.27
CA ILE A 78 -1.74 8.08 19.19
C ILE A 78 -3.22 8.50 19.23
N GLN A 79 -4.14 7.54 19.20
CA GLN A 79 -5.60 7.73 19.20
C GLN A 79 -6.08 8.60 18.01
N ARG A 80 -5.65 8.22 16.80
CA ARG A 80 -6.03 8.89 15.53
C ARG A 80 -6.52 7.88 14.52
N SER A 81 -7.21 8.37 13.48
CA SER A 81 -7.60 7.53 12.34
C SER A 81 -6.38 7.04 11.56
N MET A 82 -6.47 5.84 10.99
CA MET A 82 -5.46 5.26 10.10
C MET A 82 -4.93 6.21 9.02
N THR A 83 -5.82 6.92 8.33
CA THR A 83 -5.44 7.85 7.27
C THR A 83 -4.60 9.02 7.80
N ASN A 84 -4.99 9.59 8.94
CA ASN A 84 -4.26 10.66 9.60
C ASN A 84 -2.86 10.19 10.04
N THR A 85 -2.80 9.05 10.71
CA THR A 85 -1.56 8.42 11.17
C THR A 85 -0.60 8.15 10.01
N TYR A 86 -1.10 7.54 8.94
CA TYR A 86 -0.30 7.28 7.74
C TYR A 86 0.29 8.57 7.16
N GLN A 87 -0.51 9.63 7.00
CA GLN A 87 -0.02 10.92 6.48
C GLN A 87 1.08 11.52 7.36
N LYS A 88 1.04 11.30 8.68
CA LYS A 88 2.11 11.75 9.59
C LYS A 88 3.37 10.90 9.45
N ILE A 89 3.24 9.57 9.42
CA ILE A 89 4.38 8.63 9.27
C ILE A 89 5.18 8.92 7.99
N VAL A 90 4.49 9.22 6.88
CA VAL A 90 5.15 9.54 5.60
C VAL A 90 5.60 11.00 5.49
N GLY A 91 5.42 11.81 6.54
CA GLY A 91 5.87 13.20 6.60
C GLY A 91 5.02 14.20 5.80
N LYS A 92 3.79 13.84 5.40
CA LYS A 92 2.83 14.78 4.78
C LYS A 92 2.14 15.67 5.82
N LYS A 93 2.11 15.23 7.07
CA LYS A 93 1.61 15.97 8.23
C LYS A 93 2.58 15.81 9.38
N GLN A 94 2.53 16.73 10.34
CA GLN A 94 3.36 16.65 11.54
C GLN A 94 2.63 15.96 12.68
N PHE A 95 3.40 15.24 13.50
CA PHE A 95 2.94 14.81 14.82
C PHE A 95 2.84 16.02 15.76
N THR A 96 1.84 16.00 16.63
CA THR A 96 1.76 16.93 17.75
C THR A 96 2.68 16.45 18.87
N ILE A 97 3.04 17.34 19.80
CA ILE A 97 3.90 17.01 20.94
C ILE A 97 3.33 15.84 21.77
N SER A 98 2.02 15.82 22.02
CA SER A 98 1.37 14.72 22.76
C SER A 98 1.50 13.38 22.03
N GLU A 99 1.36 13.37 20.70
CA GLU A 99 1.49 12.14 19.90
C GLU A 99 2.95 11.66 19.86
N ILE A 100 3.92 12.58 19.81
CA ILE A 100 5.35 12.29 19.92
C ILE A 100 5.63 11.57 21.23
N TYR A 101 5.21 12.12 22.38
CA TYR A 101 5.46 11.49 23.67
C TYR A 101 4.89 10.07 23.76
N LYS A 102 3.67 9.84 23.26
CA LYS A 102 3.07 8.49 23.22
C LYS A 102 3.88 7.51 22.37
N ILE A 103 4.42 7.98 21.24
CA ILE A 103 5.29 7.14 20.39
C ILE A 103 6.60 6.85 21.11
N LEU A 104 7.23 7.84 21.74
CA LEU A 104 8.50 7.64 22.47
C LEU A 104 8.34 6.68 23.65
N GLU A 105 7.22 6.77 24.38
CA GLU A 105 6.87 5.82 25.45
C GLU A 105 6.68 4.40 24.89
N TYR A 106 6.03 4.28 23.75
CA TYR A 106 5.82 2.98 23.11
C TYR A 106 7.10 2.36 22.54
N THR A 107 7.98 3.18 21.96
CA THR A 107 9.21 2.68 21.32
C THR A 107 10.39 2.60 22.29
N SER A 108 10.30 3.23 23.46
CA SER A 108 11.42 3.40 24.42
C SER A 108 12.66 4.04 23.79
N MET A 109 12.47 4.96 22.85
CA MET A 109 13.54 5.67 22.14
C MET A 109 13.55 7.15 22.55
N THR A 110 14.67 7.83 22.35
CA THR A 110 14.71 9.29 22.45
C THR A 110 14.05 9.95 21.23
N PHE A 111 13.78 11.26 21.34
CA PHE A 111 13.23 12.03 20.22
C PHE A 111 14.18 12.00 19.02
N GLU A 112 15.46 12.24 19.27
CA GLU A 112 16.53 12.27 18.27
C GLU A 112 16.68 10.92 17.58
N GLU A 113 16.56 9.82 18.32
CA GLU A 113 16.62 8.48 17.76
C GLU A 113 15.40 8.17 16.89
N CYS A 114 14.19 8.42 17.41
CA CYS A 114 12.95 8.01 16.79
C CYS A 114 12.59 8.86 15.56
N PHE A 115 12.75 10.19 15.68
CA PHE A 115 12.28 11.17 14.70
C PHE A 115 13.40 11.81 13.85
N LYS A 116 14.61 11.24 13.85
CA LYS A 116 15.64 11.61 12.86
C LYS A 116 15.09 11.47 11.44
N LEU A 117 15.15 12.52 10.64
CA LEU A 117 14.67 12.48 9.25
C LEU A 117 15.59 11.59 8.40
N LYS A 118 15.00 10.83 7.47
CA LYS A 118 15.76 10.17 6.42
C LYS A 118 16.29 11.22 5.45
N GLU A 119 17.57 11.11 5.07
CA GLU A 119 18.13 11.88 3.97
C GLU A 119 17.32 11.56 2.70
N ARG A 120 16.75 12.60 2.07
CA ARG A 120 16.07 12.44 0.79
C ARG A 120 17.16 12.42 -0.27
N GLU A 121 17.33 11.29 -0.95
CA GLU A 121 17.98 11.29 -2.25
C GLU A 121 17.10 12.14 -3.17
N GLU A 122 17.53 13.36 -3.45
CA GLU A 122 16.98 14.18 -4.51
C GLU A 122 17.14 13.39 -5.82
N LYS A 123 16.01 13.00 -6.42
CA LYS A 123 15.95 12.32 -7.72
C LYS A 123 15.53 13.30 -8.80
#